data_AF-A0A2K9CE87-F1
#
_entry.id   AF-A0A2K9CE87-F1
#
_cell.length_a   1.000
_cell.length_b   1.000
_cell.length_c   1.000
_cell.angle_alpha   90.00
_cell.angle_beta   90.00
_cell.angle_gamma   90.00
#
_symmetry.space_group_name_H-M   'P 1'
#
loop_
_entity.id
_entity.type
_entity.pdbx_description
1 polymer ?
#
loop_
_entity_poly.entity_id
_entity_poly.type
_entity_poly.pdbx_seq_one_letter_code
_entity_poly.pdbx_strand_id
1 'polypeptide(L)'
;MRKLAVVTAMLALAGCNNEVDGVHKQVAEHLSNPKTAKFANVRFDTDGSICGQFRGKDADGKFEAYRSYVAIKRDGQYQIIVDETGDDLRIREICGGAELQRRAEALADQPAPEGWDVEVVQGPNMGALSDMTARLIEKGIPSSVEYRDGKPVVLLGPFATKEEAQARKADVMARQGTDSVVIQHGAQR
;
A
#
# COMPACT_ATOMS: atom_id res chain seq x y z
N MET A 1 19.41 7.62 22.14
CA MET A 1 18.04 7.10 22.36
C MET A 1 17.05 8.02 21.67
N ARG A 2 16.64 7.72 20.43
CA ARG A 2 15.59 8.48 19.74
C ARG A 2 14.25 8.09 20.36
N LYS A 3 13.60 9.03 21.04
CA LYS A 3 12.26 8.85 21.60
C LYS A 3 11.28 8.72 20.44
N LEU A 4 10.70 7.53 20.26
CA LEU A 4 9.53 7.32 19.41
C LEU A 4 8.35 8.06 20.05
N ALA A 5 8.04 9.24 19.55
CA ALA A 5 6.81 9.93 19.89
C ALA A 5 5.71 9.39 18.98
N VAL A 6 4.86 8.52 19.52
CA VAL A 6 3.59 8.17 18.90
C VAL A 6 2.68 9.40 19.06
N VAL A 7 2.43 10.12 17.98
CA VAL A 7 1.51 11.25 17.97
C VAL A 7 0.10 10.71 17.75
N THR A 8 -0.73 10.75 18.78
CA THR A 8 -2.16 10.43 18.71
C THR A 8 -2.93 11.74 18.56
N ALA A 9 -3.37 12.09 17.35
CA ALA A 9 -4.27 13.22 17.11
C ALA A 9 -5.72 12.73 17.05
N MET A 10 -6.66 13.47 17.66
CA MET A 10 -8.07 13.09 17.81
C MET A 10 -9.00 14.16 17.22
N LEU A 11 -9.87 13.81 16.27
CA LEU A 11 -10.90 14.69 15.71
C LEU A 11 -12.20 13.90 15.43
N ALA A 12 -13.34 14.46 15.86
CA ALA A 12 -14.67 13.95 15.53
C ALA A 12 -15.13 14.51 14.18
N LEU A 13 -15.55 13.66 13.25
CA LEU A 13 -15.89 14.03 11.88
C LEU A 13 -17.30 13.55 11.55
N ALA A 14 -18.21 14.47 11.23
CA ALA A 14 -19.58 14.17 10.83
C ALA A 14 -19.76 14.38 9.32
N GLY A 15 -20.05 13.29 8.59
CA GLY A 15 -20.31 13.24 7.14
C GLY A 15 -19.17 12.61 6.34
N CYS A 16 -19.46 11.74 5.35
CA CYS A 16 -18.43 10.92 4.68
C CYS A 16 -17.28 11.73 4.05
N ASN A 17 -17.56 12.89 3.44
CA ASN A 17 -16.51 13.77 2.93
C ASN A 17 -15.71 14.43 4.07
N ASN A 18 -16.37 14.80 5.17
CA ASN A 18 -15.70 15.36 6.35
C ASN A 18 -14.85 14.30 7.06
N GLU A 19 -15.26 13.02 7.06
CA GLU A 19 -14.50 11.90 7.63
C GLU A 19 -13.17 11.70 6.92
N VAL A 20 -13.18 11.62 5.58
CA VAL A 20 -11.93 11.48 4.80
C VAL A 20 -11.01 12.69 5.01
N ASP A 21 -11.55 13.91 4.95
CA ASP A 21 -10.75 15.12 5.09
C ASP A 21 -10.09 15.24 6.47
N GLY A 22 -10.79 14.88 7.54
CA GLY A 22 -10.19 14.91 8.87
C GLY A 22 -9.21 13.76 9.13
N VAL A 23 -9.39 12.60 8.49
CA VAL A 23 -8.38 11.54 8.46
C VAL A 23 -7.14 12.01 7.69
N HIS A 24 -7.31 12.63 6.52
CA HIS A 24 -6.20 13.20 5.75
C HIS A 24 -5.39 14.21 6.55
N LYS A 25 -6.05 15.09 7.31
CA LYS A 25 -5.34 16.03 8.21
C LYS A 25 -4.48 15.28 9.23
N GLN A 26 -5.03 14.25 9.89
CA GLN A 26 -4.29 13.47 10.89
C GLN A 26 -3.13 12.69 10.26
N VAL A 27 -3.34 12.04 9.11
CA VAL A 27 -2.30 11.31 8.37
C VAL A 27 -1.19 12.26 7.89
N ALA A 28 -1.55 13.47 7.45
CA ALA A 28 -0.58 14.45 6.97
C ALA A 28 0.41 14.89 8.06
N GLU A 29 0.05 14.83 9.34
CA GLU A 29 0.96 15.13 10.46
C GLU A 29 2.13 14.13 10.57
N HIS A 30 2.07 12.99 9.86
CA HIS A 30 3.19 12.04 9.74
C HIS A 30 4.20 12.42 8.66
N LEU A 31 4.03 13.56 7.98
CA LEU A 31 4.96 14.08 6.98
C LEU A 31 5.84 15.18 7.59
N SER A 32 7.07 15.34 7.08
CA SER A 32 7.90 16.50 7.45
C SER A 32 7.27 17.84 7.06
N ASN A 33 6.45 17.85 5.99
CA ASN A 33 5.69 19.02 5.57
C ASN A 33 4.20 18.65 5.30
N PRO A 34 3.34 18.67 6.33
CA PRO A 34 1.94 18.25 6.23
C PRO A 34 1.14 18.99 5.15
N LYS A 35 1.47 20.25 4.85
CA LYS A 35 0.77 21.08 3.85
C LYS A 35 0.97 20.61 2.41
N THR A 36 1.92 19.71 2.19
CA THR A 36 2.25 19.18 0.86
C THR A 36 1.68 17.79 0.63
N ALA A 37 0.88 17.30 1.57
CA ALA A 37 0.28 15.97 1.53
C ALA A 37 -0.50 15.75 0.23
N LYS A 38 -0.21 14.62 -0.42
CA LYS A 38 -0.99 14.07 -1.52
C LYS A 38 -1.45 12.69 -1.15
N PHE A 39 -2.71 12.40 -1.42
CA PHE A 39 -3.34 11.13 -1.14
C PHE A 39 -3.69 10.41 -2.45
N ALA A 40 -3.59 9.09 -2.45
CA ALA A 40 -3.87 8.23 -3.59
C ALA A 40 -4.57 6.94 -3.12
N ASN A 41 -5.36 6.35 -4.03
CA ASN A 41 -6.08 5.09 -3.83
C ASN A 41 -6.86 5.00 -2.51
N VAL A 42 -7.43 6.13 -2.09
CA VAL A 42 -8.23 6.25 -0.86
C VAL A 42 -9.56 5.54 -1.04
N ARG A 43 -9.88 4.63 -0.12
CA ARG A 43 -11.07 3.79 -0.16
C ARG A 43 -11.50 3.41 1.24
N PHE A 44 -12.78 3.13 1.41
CA PHE A 44 -13.30 2.53 2.63
C PHE A 44 -13.21 1.01 2.55
N ASP A 45 -12.89 0.34 3.65
CA ASP A 45 -13.11 -1.10 3.78
C ASP A 45 -14.60 -1.39 4.05
N THR A 46 -14.93 -2.64 4.40
CA THR A 46 -16.31 -3.05 4.73
C THR A 46 -16.80 -2.58 6.09
N ASP A 47 -15.90 -2.25 7.02
CA ASP A 47 -16.19 -1.88 8.41
C ASP A 47 -16.11 -0.35 8.64
N GLY A 48 -15.83 0.41 7.58
CA GLY A 48 -15.71 1.87 7.60
C GLY A 48 -14.32 2.40 7.93
N SER A 49 -13.30 1.54 7.99
CA SER A 49 -11.90 1.97 8.00
C SER A 49 -11.53 2.57 6.65
N ILE A 50 -10.55 3.49 6.65
CA ILE A 50 -10.09 4.15 5.42
C ILE A 50 -8.68 3.67 5.11
N CYS A 51 -8.50 3.08 3.94
CA CYS A 51 -7.23 2.62 3.40
C CYS A 51 -6.75 3.57 2.31
N GLY A 52 -5.45 3.83 2.24
CA GLY A 52 -4.90 4.61 1.14
C GLY A 52 -3.40 4.75 1.20
N GLN A 53 -2.87 5.54 0.26
CA GLN A 53 -1.48 5.94 0.24
C GLN A 53 -1.35 7.45 0.34
N PHE A 54 -0.26 7.90 0.94
CA PHE A 54 0.05 9.32 1.07
C PHE A 54 1.54 9.59 0.89
N ARG A 55 1.86 10.81 0.45
CA ARG A 55 3.23 11.33 0.34
C ARG A 55 3.27 12.82 0.62
N GLY A 56 4.43 13.32 0.99
CA GLY A 56 4.72 14.74 1.16
C GLY A 56 6.00 15.14 0.47
N LYS A 57 6.33 16.42 0.55
CA LYS A 57 7.65 16.94 0.21
C LYS A 57 8.56 16.91 1.42
N ASP A 58 9.82 16.55 1.18
CA ASP A 58 10.92 16.68 2.13
C ASP A 58 11.35 18.16 2.29
N ALA A 59 12.40 18.37 3.09
CA ALA A 59 12.98 19.69 3.34
C ALA A 59 13.53 20.37 2.07
N ASP A 60 13.94 19.58 1.06
CA ASP A 60 14.44 20.07 -0.23
C ASP A 60 13.31 20.33 -1.24
N GLY A 61 12.05 20.15 -0.82
CA GLY A 61 10.88 20.38 -1.65
C GLY A 61 10.62 19.26 -2.68
N LYS A 62 11.35 18.15 -2.60
CA LYS A 62 11.17 16.97 -3.44
C LYS A 62 10.13 16.07 -2.80
N PHE A 63 9.27 15.48 -3.61
CA PHE A 63 8.33 14.50 -3.10
C PHE A 63 9.04 13.20 -2.73
N GLU A 64 8.72 12.72 -1.54
CA GLU A 64 9.06 11.37 -1.10
C GLU A 64 8.17 10.33 -1.80
N ALA A 65 8.55 9.06 -1.68
CA ALA A 65 7.71 7.96 -2.13
C ALA A 65 6.39 7.93 -1.34
N TYR A 66 5.35 7.34 -1.93
CA TYR A 66 4.14 7.06 -1.19
C TYR A 66 4.41 6.04 -0.07
N ARG A 67 3.64 6.15 1.01
CA ARG A 67 3.53 5.17 2.09
C ARG A 67 2.06 4.78 2.25
N SER A 68 1.81 3.53 2.66
CA SER A 68 0.46 3.07 2.98
C SER A 68 0.02 3.59 4.35
N TYR A 69 -1.28 3.80 4.52
CA TYR A 69 -1.90 4.07 5.81
C TYR A 69 -3.26 3.38 5.91
N VAL A 70 -3.69 3.13 7.15
CA VAL A 70 -5.07 2.79 7.48
C VAL A 70 -5.56 3.68 8.62
N ALA A 71 -6.80 4.14 8.52
CA ALA A 71 -7.53 4.80 9.58
C ALA A 71 -8.65 3.86 10.05
N ILE A 72 -8.50 3.27 11.22
CA ILE A 72 -9.42 2.25 11.76
C ILE A 72 -10.53 2.94 12.53
N LYS A 73 -11.80 2.70 12.17
CA LYS A 73 -12.95 3.30 12.85
C LYS A 73 -13.19 2.61 14.21
N ARG A 74 -13.22 3.39 15.29
CA ARG A 74 -13.49 2.95 16.67
C ARG A 74 -14.37 3.99 17.35
N ASP A 75 -15.58 3.62 17.74
CA ASP A 75 -16.53 4.48 18.46
C ASP A 75 -16.75 5.87 17.82
N GLY A 76 -16.81 5.90 16.48
CA GLY A 76 -16.95 7.15 15.71
C GLY A 76 -15.67 7.99 15.58
N GLN A 77 -14.54 7.48 16.04
CA GLN A 77 -13.20 8.07 15.91
C GLN A 77 -12.30 7.19 15.04
N TYR A 78 -11.14 7.73 14.64
CA TYR A 78 -10.18 7.03 13.79
C TYR A 78 -8.84 6.85 14.50
N GLN A 79 -8.34 5.62 14.52
CA GLN A 79 -6.96 5.31 14.89
C GLN A 79 -6.12 5.20 13.61
N ILE A 80 -5.07 6.01 13.50
CA ILE A 80 -4.20 6.04 12.33
C ILE A 80 -3.00 5.07 12.52
N ILE A 81 -2.73 4.26 11.50
CA ILE A 81 -1.50 3.48 11.37
C ILE A 81 -0.89 3.82 10.02
N VAL A 82 0.40 4.17 10.03
CA VAL A 82 1.21 4.45 8.84
C VAL A 82 2.23 3.34 8.66
N ASP A 83 2.44 2.91 7.42
CA ASP A 83 3.46 1.95 7.06
C ASP A 83 4.84 2.63 7.01
N GLU A 84 5.70 2.30 7.97
CA GLU A 84 7.09 2.76 8.00
C GLU A 84 8.07 1.71 7.44
N THR A 85 7.62 0.48 7.18
CA THR A 85 8.47 -0.62 6.73
C THR A 85 8.22 -1.02 5.27
N GLY A 86 7.07 -0.65 4.73
CA GLY A 86 6.59 -1.05 3.41
C GLY A 86 5.92 -2.43 3.37
N ASP A 87 5.72 -3.05 4.53
CA ASP A 87 5.17 -4.40 4.70
C ASP A 87 4.36 -4.57 6.01
N ASP A 88 3.81 -3.49 6.59
CA ASP A 88 3.11 -3.56 7.89
C ASP A 88 1.86 -4.45 7.83
N LEU A 89 1.95 -5.65 8.43
CA LEU A 89 0.85 -6.61 8.45
C LEU A 89 -0.44 -6.06 9.07
N ARG A 90 -0.37 -5.12 10.03
CA ARG A 90 -1.58 -4.54 10.63
C ARG A 90 -2.42 -3.77 9.61
N ILE A 91 -1.75 -3.11 8.66
CA ILE A 91 -2.41 -2.44 7.55
C ILE A 91 -2.95 -3.47 6.56
N ARG A 92 -2.15 -4.48 6.23
CA ARG A 92 -2.53 -5.51 5.25
C ARG A 92 -3.71 -6.36 5.69
N GLU A 93 -3.89 -6.60 6.99
CA GLU A 93 -5.04 -7.36 7.50
C GLU A 93 -6.37 -6.61 7.26
N ILE A 94 -6.33 -5.28 7.15
CA ILE A 94 -7.52 -4.44 6.94
C ILE A 94 -7.65 -4.03 5.48
N CYS A 95 -6.55 -3.59 4.87
CA CYS A 95 -6.52 -3.00 3.53
C CYS A 95 -6.24 -3.99 2.40
N GLY A 96 -5.98 -5.26 2.75
CA GLY A 96 -5.73 -6.37 1.84
C GLY A 96 -4.27 -6.82 1.79
N GLY A 97 -4.05 -8.06 1.33
CA GLY A 97 -2.73 -8.62 1.07
C GLY A 97 -2.01 -9.26 2.26
N ALA A 98 -2.65 -9.43 3.43
CA ALA A 98 -1.99 -10.04 4.59
C ALA A 98 -1.58 -11.50 4.37
N GLU A 99 -2.46 -12.31 3.79
CA GLU A 99 -2.16 -13.70 3.44
C GLU A 99 -1.02 -13.79 2.43
N LEU A 100 -1.07 -12.94 1.39
CA LEU A 100 -0.01 -12.82 0.38
C LEU A 100 1.34 -12.47 1.03
N GLN A 101 1.36 -11.50 1.94
CA GLN A 101 2.56 -11.10 2.67
C GLN A 101 3.10 -12.25 3.55
N ARG A 102 2.24 -12.89 4.34
CA ARG A 102 2.63 -14.03 5.19
C ARG A 102 3.19 -15.18 4.35
N ARG A 103 2.60 -15.44 3.18
CA ARG A 103 3.09 -16.45 2.24
C ARG A 103 4.45 -16.07 1.67
N ALA A 104 4.63 -14.80 1.27
CA ALA A 104 5.90 -14.28 0.80
C ALA A 104 7.02 -14.44 1.84
N GLU A 105 6.73 -14.11 3.10
CA GLU A 105 7.65 -14.26 4.22
C GLU A 105 8.01 -15.72 4.49
N ALA A 106 7.02 -16.62 4.47
CA ALA A 106 7.25 -18.06 4.67
C ALA A 106 8.11 -18.70 3.56
N LEU A 107 8.11 -18.12 2.36
CA LEU A 107 8.91 -18.59 1.22
C LEU A 107 10.20 -17.77 1.02
N ALA A 108 10.45 -16.73 1.84
CA ALA A 108 11.46 -15.70 1.55
C ALA A 108 12.90 -16.22 1.37
N ASP A 109 13.24 -17.32 2.06
CA ASP A 109 14.56 -17.95 2.09
C ASP A 109 14.62 -19.26 1.27
N GLN A 110 13.52 -19.65 0.63
CA GLN A 110 13.49 -20.83 -0.23
C GLN A 110 14.10 -20.51 -1.60
N PRO A 111 14.67 -21.49 -2.31
CA PRO A 111 15.11 -21.29 -3.69
C PRO A 111 13.94 -20.84 -4.59
N ALA A 112 14.19 -19.85 -5.44
CA ALA A 112 13.22 -19.32 -6.40
C ALA A 112 13.73 -19.53 -7.84
N PRO A 113 13.78 -20.78 -8.34
CA PRO A 113 14.40 -21.09 -9.64
C PRO A 113 13.69 -20.45 -10.84
N GLU A 114 12.40 -20.13 -10.69
CA GLU A 114 11.59 -19.46 -11.71
C GLU A 114 11.61 -17.93 -11.60
N GLY A 115 12.34 -17.39 -10.63
CA GLY A 115 12.46 -15.95 -10.39
C GLY A 115 11.45 -15.41 -9.39
N TRP A 116 11.18 -14.10 -9.47
CA TRP A 116 10.40 -13.34 -8.51
C TRP A 116 9.37 -12.46 -9.21
N ASP A 117 8.17 -12.35 -8.64
CA ASP A 117 7.17 -11.38 -9.07
C ASP A 117 6.99 -10.28 -8.03
N VAL A 118 6.48 -9.14 -8.48
CA VAL A 118 5.81 -8.17 -7.63
C VAL A 118 4.32 -8.31 -7.88
N GLU A 119 3.58 -8.79 -6.89
CA GLU A 119 2.12 -8.91 -6.99
C GLU A 119 1.46 -7.69 -6.37
N VAL A 120 0.59 -7.04 -7.13
CA VAL A 120 -0.21 -5.91 -6.64
C VAL A 120 -1.19 -6.42 -5.59
N VAL A 121 -1.19 -5.76 -4.43
CA VAL A 121 -2.13 -6.07 -3.35
C VAL A 121 -3.54 -5.87 -3.87
N GLN A 122 -4.42 -6.79 -3.51
CA GLN A 122 -5.86 -6.63 -3.71
C GLN A 122 -6.53 -6.57 -2.33
N GLY A 123 -7.60 -5.79 -2.24
CA GLY A 123 -8.30 -5.52 -1.00
C GLY A 123 -9.71 -4.99 -1.26
N PRO A 124 -10.49 -4.78 -0.19
CA PRO A 124 -11.86 -4.30 -0.32
C PRO A 124 -11.90 -2.97 -1.07
N ASN A 125 -12.88 -2.83 -1.97
CA ASN A 125 -13.18 -1.58 -2.68
C ASN A 125 -11.98 -0.95 -3.44
N MET A 126 -11.03 -1.75 -3.93
CA MET A 126 -9.84 -1.29 -4.68
C MET A 126 -10.14 -0.81 -6.12
N GLY A 127 -11.38 -0.94 -6.59
CA GLY A 127 -11.75 -0.70 -7.98
C GLY A 127 -11.50 -1.93 -8.87
N ALA A 128 -11.80 -1.81 -10.16
CA ALA A 128 -11.65 -2.90 -11.11
C ALA A 128 -10.16 -3.17 -11.41
N LEU A 129 -9.80 -4.45 -11.59
CA LEU A 129 -8.44 -4.84 -12.00
C LEU A 129 -8.05 -4.20 -13.33
N SER A 130 -8.99 -4.03 -14.26
CA SER A 130 -8.78 -3.33 -15.53
C SER A 130 -8.23 -1.93 -15.32
N ASP A 131 -8.80 -1.17 -14.39
CA ASP A 131 -8.40 0.22 -14.13
C ASP A 131 -7.03 0.28 -13.45
N MET A 132 -6.73 -0.70 -12.60
CA MET A 132 -5.39 -0.83 -12.01
C MET A 132 -4.35 -1.13 -13.10
N THR A 133 -4.62 -2.09 -13.98
CA THR A 133 -3.71 -2.43 -15.09
C THR A 133 -3.54 -1.29 -16.07
N ALA A 134 -4.60 -0.55 -16.39
CA ALA A 134 -4.54 0.62 -17.26
C ALA A 134 -3.60 1.69 -16.67
N ARG A 135 -3.71 1.99 -15.37
CA ARG A 135 -2.81 2.94 -14.69
C ARG A 135 -1.36 2.49 -14.69
N LEU A 136 -1.08 1.19 -14.52
CA LEU A 136 0.27 0.64 -14.66
C LEU A 136 0.82 0.86 -16.08
N ILE A 137 0.04 0.52 -17.11
CA ILE A 137 0.40 0.67 -18.52
C ILE A 137 0.62 2.14 -18.90
N GLU A 138 -0.25 3.05 -18.43
CA GLU A 138 -0.11 4.50 -18.66
C GLU A 138 1.19 5.08 -18.09
N LYS A 139 1.73 4.46 -17.03
CA LYS A 139 3.05 4.79 -16.49
C LYS A 139 4.16 3.96 -17.12
N GLY A 140 3.90 3.17 -18.16
CA GLY A 140 4.92 2.31 -18.76
C GLY A 140 5.51 1.34 -17.74
N ILE A 141 4.67 0.83 -16.84
CA ILE A 141 5.02 -0.23 -15.89
C ILE A 141 4.46 -1.53 -16.47
N PRO A 142 5.31 -2.40 -17.05
CA PRO A 142 4.87 -3.68 -17.59
C PRO A 142 4.21 -4.51 -16.50
N SER A 143 3.02 -5.01 -16.79
CA SER A 143 2.29 -5.91 -15.90
C SER A 143 1.53 -6.96 -16.71
N SER A 144 1.31 -8.11 -16.10
CA SER A 144 0.46 -9.19 -16.61
C SER A 144 -0.70 -9.43 -15.67
N VAL A 145 -1.77 -10.03 -16.20
CA VAL A 145 -2.86 -10.57 -15.39
C VAL A 145 -2.81 -12.08 -15.49
N GLU A 146 -2.71 -12.74 -14.34
CA GLU A 146 -2.73 -14.19 -14.23
C GLU A 146 -3.87 -14.65 -13.33
N TYR A 147 -4.28 -15.90 -13.45
CA TYR A 147 -5.24 -16.51 -12.54
C TYR A 147 -4.49 -17.40 -11.54
N ARG A 148 -4.57 -17.06 -10.26
CA ARG A 148 -4.05 -17.87 -9.14
C ARG A 148 -5.20 -18.24 -8.23
N ASP A 149 -5.41 -19.53 -8.03
CA ASP A 149 -6.52 -20.08 -7.23
C ASP A 149 -7.90 -19.55 -7.67
N GLY A 150 -8.08 -19.48 -9.00
CA GLY A 150 -9.31 -18.98 -9.63
C GLY A 150 -9.53 -17.47 -9.50
N LYS A 151 -8.60 -16.72 -8.90
CA LYS A 151 -8.67 -15.27 -8.73
C LYS A 151 -7.68 -14.58 -9.69
N PRO A 152 -8.11 -13.57 -10.44
CA PRO A 152 -7.19 -12.78 -11.24
C PRO A 152 -6.26 -11.96 -10.32
N VAL A 153 -4.96 -11.95 -10.63
CA VAL A 153 -3.92 -11.20 -9.94
C VAL A 153 -3.12 -10.39 -10.95
N VAL A 154 -2.57 -9.26 -10.51
CA VAL A 154 -1.71 -8.40 -11.33
C VAL A 154 -0.27 -8.57 -10.88
N LEU A 155 0.59 -8.96 -11.82
CA LEU A 155 2.00 -9.24 -11.56
C LEU A 155 2.89 -8.30 -12.36
N LEU A 156 4.03 -7.95 -11.79
CA LEU A 156 5.15 -7.36 -12.49
C LEU A 156 6.30 -8.37 -12.37
N GLY A 157 6.81 -8.88 -13.49
CA GLY A 157 7.80 -9.96 -13.49
C GLY A 157 7.54 -10.98 -14.61
N PRO A 158 8.25 -12.13 -14.59
CA PRO A 158 9.23 -12.50 -13.57
C PRO A 158 10.53 -11.70 -13.65
N PHE A 159 11.13 -11.46 -12.49
CA PHE A 159 12.46 -10.88 -12.30
C PHE A 159 13.46 -11.96 -11.92
N ALA A 160 14.72 -11.80 -12.36
CA ALA A 160 15.74 -12.81 -12.12
C ALA A 160 16.20 -12.87 -10.66
N THR A 161 16.13 -11.73 -9.95
CA THR A 161 16.56 -11.63 -8.55
C THR A 161 15.52 -10.96 -7.67
N LYS A 162 15.59 -11.26 -6.37
CA LYS A 162 14.71 -10.66 -5.36
C LYS A 162 14.93 -9.15 -5.27
N GLU A 163 16.18 -8.72 -5.43
CA GLU A 163 16.58 -7.31 -5.38
C GLU A 163 15.95 -6.51 -6.52
N GLU A 164 15.87 -7.07 -7.73
CA GLU A 164 15.20 -6.44 -8.87
C GLU A 164 13.69 -6.31 -8.63
N ALA A 165 13.05 -7.35 -8.10
CA ALA A 165 11.65 -7.30 -7.70
C ALA A 165 11.40 -6.26 -6.60
N GLN A 166 12.27 -6.17 -5.59
CA GLN A 166 12.17 -5.15 -4.54
C GLN A 166 12.34 -3.73 -5.10
N ALA A 167 13.28 -3.52 -6.02
CA ALA A 167 13.42 -2.24 -6.72
C ALA A 167 12.16 -1.89 -7.51
N ARG A 168 11.53 -2.87 -8.17
CA ARG A 168 10.26 -2.67 -8.88
C ARG A 168 9.10 -2.36 -7.94
N LYS A 169 8.99 -3.04 -6.80
CA LYS A 169 8.02 -2.73 -5.74
C LYS A 169 8.19 -1.28 -5.26
N ALA A 170 9.42 -0.83 -5.03
CA ALA A 170 9.69 0.55 -4.64
C ALA A 170 9.31 1.56 -5.75
N ASP A 171 9.60 1.26 -7.02
CA ASP A 171 9.25 2.11 -8.17
C ASP A 171 7.73 2.30 -8.31
N VAL A 172 6.96 1.21 -8.25
CA VAL A 172 5.50 1.28 -8.42
C VAL A 172 4.85 2.04 -7.27
N MET A 173 5.33 1.85 -6.04
CA MET A 173 4.91 2.63 -4.88
C MET A 173 5.25 4.11 -5.07
N ALA A 174 6.48 4.46 -5.43
CA ALA A 174 6.90 5.85 -5.59
C ALA A 174 6.11 6.60 -6.68
N ARG A 175 5.78 5.93 -7.78
CA ARG A 175 5.13 6.55 -8.94
C ARG A 175 3.62 6.63 -8.83
N GLN A 176 2.97 5.64 -8.20
CA GLN A 176 1.51 5.51 -8.22
C GLN A 176 0.86 5.25 -6.86
N GLY A 177 1.65 5.02 -5.81
CA GLY A 177 1.12 4.57 -4.53
C GLY A 177 0.48 3.18 -4.63
N THR A 178 0.94 2.34 -5.55
CA THR A 178 0.40 0.98 -5.68
C THR A 178 1.07 0.07 -4.66
N ASP A 179 0.29 -0.39 -3.70
CA ASP A 179 0.74 -1.37 -2.72
C ASP A 179 0.94 -2.74 -3.38
N SER A 180 2.02 -3.43 -3.00
CA SER A 180 2.45 -4.68 -3.62
C SER A 180 3.35 -5.50 -2.71
N VAL A 181 3.52 -6.78 -3.04
CA VAL A 181 4.34 -7.75 -2.30
C VAL A 181 5.29 -8.43 -3.28
N VAL A 182 6.55 -8.60 -2.88
CA VAL A 182 7.51 -9.42 -3.64
C VAL A 182 7.30 -10.88 -3.27
N ILE A 183 7.09 -11.73 -4.25
CA ILE A 183 6.83 -13.16 -4.09
C ILE A 183 7.71 -13.96 -5.05
N GLN A 184 7.90 -15.24 -4.76
CA GLN A 184 8.51 -16.14 -5.75
C GLN A 184 7.57 -16.31 -6.94
N HIS A 185 8.12 -16.34 -8.15
CA HIS A 185 7.34 -16.63 -9.35
C HIS A 185 6.72 -18.03 -9.25
N GLY A 186 5.47 -18.15 -9.71
CA GLY A 186 4.72 -19.41 -9.63
C GLY A 186 4.24 -19.80 -8.23
N ALA A 187 4.51 -19.02 -7.18
CA ALA A 187 4.00 -19.30 -5.84
C ALA A 187 2.45 -19.21 -5.82
N GLN A 188 1.81 -20.31 -5.40
CA GLN A 188 0.37 -20.34 -5.12
C GLN A 188 0.03 -19.54 -3.86
N ARG A 189 -1.18 -18.96 -3.85
CA ARG A 189 -1.67 -18.18 -2.70
C ARG A 189 -2.04 -19.08 -1.53
#